data_AF-A0A947ZCN6-F1
#
_entry.id   AF-A0A947ZCN6-F1
#
_cell.length_a   1.000
_cell.length_b   1.000
_cell.length_c   1.000
_cell.angle_alpha   90.00
_cell.angle_beta   90.00
_cell.angle_gamma   90.00
#
_symmetry.space_group_name_H-M   'P 1'
#
loop_
_entity.id
_entity.type
_entity.pdbx_description
1 polymer ?
#
loop_
_entity_poly.entity_id
_entity_poly.type
_entity_poly.pdbx_seq_one_letter_code
_entity_poly.pdbx_strand_id
1 'polypeptide(L)'
;MVLQKRLLAIFAYLIVILTSLAGCDEGSGSKCADASYQPTVITVKWTLNGIWDNGTWTSSFDTCLDYTAIYAHVLITGPEEFLYETTVSCNSMETNIIDDSCDKFPQGSYSASVTLLNSNNIAMTESATTIGLVSVSQNNPAIEVDIPLESFDGYETMTGTYRFNPTFDGSNCAQADPPVDSLDIGFYKDGVFLEELSSVGQCSDEFDISEVPVGDLTLEMIAMDATPTAVFCGTYNIKVGAGVTNPVFDHDVTAFGCSVNK
;
A
#
# COMPACT_ATOMS: atom_id res chain seq x y z
N MET A 1 3.10 25.67 -62.74
CA MET A 1 1.77 25.01 -62.68
C MET A 1 1.64 23.98 -61.55
N VAL A 2 2.32 24.19 -60.41
CA VAL A 2 2.28 23.29 -59.22
C VAL A 2 1.80 24.03 -57.96
N LEU A 3 1.83 25.36 -57.95
CA LEU A 3 1.41 26.18 -56.82
C LEU A 3 -0.12 26.37 -56.70
N GLN A 4 -0.87 26.19 -57.80
CA GLN A 4 -2.32 26.39 -57.83
C GLN A 4 -3.13 25.19 -57.30
N LYS A 5 -2.53 24.00 -57.22
CA LYS A 5 -3.20 22.79 -56.70
C LYS A 5 -3.12 22.64 -55.17
N ARG A 6 -2.21 23.36 -54.50
CA ARG A 6 -2.08 23.29 -53.03
C ARG A 6 -2.98 24.27 -52.27
N LEU A 7 -3.42 25.37 -52.90
CA LEU A 7 -4.38 26.30 -52.27
C LEU A 7 -5.82 25.75 -52.23
N LEU A 8 -6.23 24.92 -53.19
CA LEU A 8 -7.58 24.32 -53.18
C LEU A 8 -7.74 23.20 -52.13
N ALA A 9 -6.67 22.49 -51.77
CA ALA A 9 -6.73 21.45 -50.75
C ALA A 9 -6.87 22.03 -49.33
N ILE A 10 -6.30 23.22 -49.08
CA ILE A 10 -6.38 23.90 -47.76
C ILE A 10 -7.76 24.53 -47.56
N PHE A 11 -8.41 25.03 -48.62
CA PHE A 11 -9.77 25.57 -48.53
C PHE A 11 -10.86 24.49 -48.34
N ALA A 12 -10.65 23.28 -48.86
CA ALA A 12 -11.58 22.16 -48.64
C ALA A 12 -11.50 21.61 -47.20
N TYR A 13 -10.31 21.64 -46.57
CA TYR A 13 -10.14 21.18 -45.19
C TYR A 13 -10.67 22.19 -44.16
N LEU A 14 -10.59 23.49 -44.46
CA LEU A 14 -11.10 24.53 -43.56
C LEU A 14 -12.64 24.60 -43.52
N ILE A 15 -13.34 24.20 -44.59
CA ILE A 15 -14.81 24.18 -44.64
C ILE A 15 -15.38 22.94 -43.94
N VAL A 16 -14.67 21.81 -43.92
CA VAL A 16 -15.09 20.60 -43.17
C VAL A 16 -14.91 20.78 -41.66
N ILE A 17 -13.99 21.65 -41.22
CA ILE A 17 -13.80 21.97 -39.79
C ILE A 17 -14.77 23.07 -39.31
N LEU A 18 -15.42 23.82 -40.21
CA LEU A 18 -16.42 24.85 -39.86
C LEU A 18 -17.87 24.37 -39.94
N THR A 19 -18.13 23.17 -40.46
CA THR A 19 -19.47 22.54 -40.40
C THR A 19 -19.61 21.52 -39.27
N SER A 20 -18.69 21.48 -38.30
CA SER A 20 -18.80 20.68 -37.06
C SER A 20 -19.49 21.41 -35.90
N LEU A 21 -20.14 22.58 -36.12
CA LEU A 21 -20.71 23.39 -35.03
C LEU A 21 -22.18 23.79 -35.19
N ALA A 22 -22.92 23.25 -36.17
CA ALA A 22 -24.34 23.52 -36.32
C ALA A 22 -25.10 22.25 -36.72
N GLY A 23 -25.23 21.37 -35.74
CA GLY A 23 -26.00 20.13 -35.82
C GLY A 23 -26.19 19.57 -34.42
N CYS A 24 -26.59 20.43 -33.47
CA CYS A 24 -27.23 19.94 -32.26
C CYS A 24 -28.54 19.30 -32.71
N ASP A 25 -28.54 17.98 -32.74
CA ASP A 25 -29.75 17.18 -32.85
C ASP A 25 -30.62 17.53 -31.64
N GLU A 26 -31.64 18.36 -31.83
CA GLU A 26 -32.63 18.74 -30.80
C GLU A 26 -33.52 17.55 -30.37
N GLY A 27 -33.25 16.33 -30.86
CA GLY A 27 -34.00 15.12 -30.56
C GLY A 27 -33.45 14.25 -29.43
N SER A 28 -32.23 14.47 -28.95
CA SER A 28 -31.66 13.73 -27.81
C SER A 28 -31.00 14.69 -26.84
N GLY A 29 -31.82 15.45 -26.09
CA GLY A 29 -31.32 16.16 -24.92
C GLY A 29 -30.48 15.20 -24.11
N SER A 30 -29.18 15.49 -23.96
CA SER A 30 -28.35 14.68 -23.07
C SER A 30 -29.07 14.69 -21.73
N LYS A 31 -29.38 13.51 -21.19
CA LYS A 31 -30.06 13.41 -19.89
C LYS A 31 -29.28 14.13 -18.77
N CYS A 32 -28.03 14.52 -19.06
CA CYS A 32 -27.08 15.24 -18.21
C CYS A 32 -27.01 16.76 -18.49
N ALA A 33 -27.93 17.36 -19.25
CA ALA A 33 -27.88 18.78 -19.64
C ALA A 33 -28.16 19.78 -18.49
N ASP A 34 -28.35 19.31 -17.25
CA ASP A 34 -28.47 20.17 -16.08
C ASP A 34 -27.07 20.59 -15.60
N ALA A 35 -26.78 21.89 -15.60
CA ALA A 35 -25.50 22.45 -15.13
C ALA A 35 -25.21 22.15 -13.64
N SER A 36 -26.19 21.61 -12.91
CA SER A 36 -26.07 21.18 -11.51
C SER A 36 -25.73 19.70 -11.33
N TYR A 37 -25.67 18.89 -12.40
CA TYR A 37 -25.29 17.49 -12.30
C TYR A 37 -23.80 17.37 -11.90
N GLN A 38 -23.56 16.75 -10.75
CA GLN A 38 -22.24 16.27 -10.36
C GLN A 38 -22.27 14.74 -10.46
N PRO A 39 -21.42 14.13 -11.29
CA PRO A 39 -21.35 12.67 -11.33
C PRO A 39 -20.95 12.18 -9.93
N THR A 40 -21.70 11.23 -9.42
CA THR A 40 -21.28 10.51 -8.22
C THR A 40 -20.09 9.64 -8.60
N VAL A 41 -19.08 9.61 -7.75
CA VAL A 41 -17.90 8.78 -7.93
C VAL A 41 -17.83 7.87 -6.71
N ILE A 42 -17.70 6.57 -6.94
CA ILE A 42 -17.32 5.62 -5.90
C ILE A 42 -15.83 5.35 -6.06
N THR A 43 -15.06 5.69 -5.04
CA THR A 43 -13.65 5.33 -4.97
C THR A 43 -13.51 4.02 -4.20
N VAL A 44 -12.81 3.04 -4.76
CA VAL A 44 -12.35 1.88 -3.99
C VAL A 44 -10.86 2.03 -3.78
N LYS A 45 -10.43 2.05 -2.52
CA LYS A 45 -9.03 2.04 -2.13
C LYS A 45 -8.69 0.71 -1.51
N TRP A 46 -7.47 0.24 -1.70
CA TRP A 46 -6.98 -0.90 -0.96
C TRP A 46 -5.63 -0.64 -0.32
N THR A 47 -5.42 -1.27 0.82
CA THR A 47 -4.14 -1.33 1.53
C THR A 47 -3.74 -2.79 1.69
N LEU A 48 -2.44 -3.06 1.73
CA LEU A 48 -1.92 -4.41 1.94
C LEU A 48 -1.38 -4.48 3.36
N ASN A 49 -2.00 -5.17 4.31
CA ASN A 49 -1.53 -5.14 5.70
C ASN A 49 -1.60 -3.71 6.30
N GLY A 50 -2.68 -2.98 6.01
CA GLY A 50 -2.90 -1.64 6.51
C GLY A 50 -3.08 -1.61 8.03
N ILE A 51 -2.89 -0.43 8.62
CA ILE A 51 -3.27 -0.15 10.01
C ILE A 51 -4.36 0.91 9.98
N TRP A 52 -5.49 0.65 10.64
CA TRP A 52 -6.53 1.64 10.83
C TRP A 52 -6.15 2.58 11.98
N ASP A 53 -5.75 3.81 11.66
CA ASP A 53 -5.44 4.84 12.64
C ASP A 53 -6.29 6.10 12.41
N ASN A 54 -6.89 6.62 13.48
CA ASN A 54 -7.68 7.85 13.48
C ASN A 54 -8.76 7.97 12.38
N GLY A 55 -9.35 6.85 11.97
CA GLY A 55 -10.40 6.84 10.94
C GLY A 55 -9.90 6.79 9.50
N THR A 56 -8.60 6.51 9.30
CA THR A 56 -7.97 6.32 8.00
C THR A 56 -7.06 5.11 8.02
N TRP A 57 -7.04 4.32 6.95
CA TRP A 57 -5.94 3.36 6.76
C TRP A 57 -4.66 4.12 6.46
N THR A 58 -3.65 4.00 7.32
CA THR A 58 -2.30 4.45 6.99
C THR A 58 -1.68 3.47 6.01
N SER A 59 -1.06 3.98 4.95
CA SER A 59 -0.37 3.17 3.94
C SER A 59 0.52 2.16 4.62
N SER A 60 0.35 0.91 4.22
CA SER A 60 1.19 -0.18 4.67
C SER A 60 2.61 -0.08 4.11
N PHE A 61 3.51 -0.83 4.72
CA PHE A 61 4.91 -0.91 4.34
C PHE A 61 5.14 -1.72 3.06
N ASP A 62 4.09 -2.41 2.62
CA ASP A 62 4.17 -3.43 1.60
C ASP A 62 3.56 -2.95 0.30
N THR A 63 4.33 -3.06 -0.79
CA THR A 63 3.83 -2.75 -2.12
C THR A 63 3.35 -4.02 -2.82
N CYS A 64 2.50 -3.86 -3.82
CA CYS A 64 2.11 -4.97 -4.67
C CYS A 64 3.32 -5.69 -5.31
N LEU A 65 4.39 -4.94 -5.57
CA LEU A 65 5.63 -5.50 -6.13
C LEU A 65 6.33 -6.45 -5.17
N ASP A 66 6.27 -6.19 -3.87
CA ASP A 66 6.86 -7.07 -2.85
C ASP A 66 6.20 -8.46 -2.84
N TYR A 67 4.96 -8.54 -3.33
CA TYR A 67 4.21 -9.78 -3.50
C TYR A 67 4.18 -10.31 -4.93
N THR A 68 4.88 -9.68 -5.87
CA THR A 68 4.77 -9.96 -7.32
C THR A 68 3.35 -9.78 -7.88
N ALA A 69 2.46 -9.12 -7.14
CA ALA A 69 1.14 -8.73 -7.58
C ALA A 69 1.27 -7.57 -8.58
N ILE A 70 0.71 -7.74 -9.77
CA ILE A 70 0.81 -6.76 -10.86
C ILE A 70 -0.52 -6.03 -11.04
N TYR A 71 -1.62 -6.74 -10.85
CA TYR A 71 -2.96 -6.22 -11.06
C TYR A 71 -3.82 -6.39 -9.81
N ALA A 72 -4.82 -5.52 -9.68
CA ALA A 72 -5.90 -5.65 -8.71
C ALA A 72 -7.20 -5.82 -9.50
N HIS A 73 -7.88 -6.91 -9.27
CA HIS A 73 -9.24 -7.15 -9.73
C HIS A 73 -10.21 -6.61 -8.70
N VAL A 74 -11.06 -5.66 -9.09
CA VAL A 74 -12.01 -4.99 -8.22
C VAL A 74 -13.42 -5.32 -8.67
N LEU A 75 -14.19 -5.91 -7.75
CA LEU A 75 -15.60 -6.21 -7.93
C LEU A 75 -16.41 -5.41 -6.92
N ILE A 76 -17.43 -4.70 -7.39
CA ILE A 76 -18.35 -3.95 -6.55
C ILE A 76 -19.76 -4.42 -6.81
N THR A 77 -20.45 -4.68 -5.71
CA THR A 77 -21.85 -5.05 -5.70
C THR A 77 -22.64 -4.02 -4.90
N GLY A 78 -23.89 -3.81 -5.28
CA GLY A 78 -24.73 -2.81 -4.64
C GLY A 78 -26.23 -3.08 -4.80
N PRO A 79 -27.06 -2.06 -4.52
CA PRO A 79 -28.51 -2.16 -4.66
C PRO A 79 -28.94 -2.35 -6.11
N GLU A 80 -30.17 -2.81 -6.33
CA GLU A 80 -30.76 -2.97 -7.67
C GLU A 80 -29.92 -3.86 -8.61
N GLU A 81 -29.27 -4.87 -8.04
CA GLU A 81 -28.35 -5.77 -8.78
C GLU A 81 -27.16 -5.03 -9.41
N PHE A 82 -26.79 -3.86 -8.87
CA PHE A 82 -25.60 -3.15 -9.31
C PHE A 82 -24.37 -4.04 -9.21
N LEU A 83 -23.66 -4.16 -10.32
CA LEU A 83 -22.45 -4.94 -10.47
C LEU A 83 -21.47 -4.14 -11.33
N TYR A 84 -20.28 -3.89 -10.79
CA TYR A 84 -19.18 -3.30 -11.54
C TYR A 84 -17.92 -4.12 -11.31
N GLU A 85 -17.20 -4.41 -12.38
CA GLU A 85 -16.01 -5.24 -12.36
C GLU A 85 -14.93 -4.59 -13.22
N THR A 86 -13.72 -4.48 -12.68
CA THR A 86 -12.58 -3.92 -13.40
C THR A 86 -11.27 -4.56 -12.95
N THR A 87 -10.25 -4.44 -13.79
CA THR A 87 -8.88 -4.84 -13.44
C THR A 87 -7.96 -3.65 -13.70
N VAL A 88 -7.23 -3.22 -12.68
CA VAL A 88 -6.33 -2.08 -12.70
C VAL A 88 -4.93 -2.48 -12.25
N SER A 89 -3.94 -1.59 -12.38
CA SER A 89 -2.63 -1.85 -11.82
C SER A 89 -2.73 -1.91 -10.30
N CYS A 90 -2.11 -2.92 -9.68
CA CYS A 90 -2.12 -3.05 -8.22
C CYS A 90 -1.44 -1.83 -7.57
N ASN A 91 -0.37 -1.31 -8.18
CA ASN A 91 0.34 -0.13 -7.71
C ASN A 91 -0.48 1.16 -7.75
N SER A 92 -1.67 1.16 -8.38
CA SER A 92 -2.58 2.30 -8.29
C SER A 92 -3.15 2.46 -6.89
N MET A 93 -3.27 1.38 -6.10
CA MET A 93 -3.84 1.36 -4.74
C MET A 93 -5.27 1.93 -4.58
N GLU A 94 -5.85 2.41 -5.68
CA GLU A 94 -7.20 2.91 -5.78
C GLU A 94 -7.74 2.75 -7.21
N THR A 95 -9.06 2.73 -7.32
CA THR A 95 -9.78 2.88 -8.58
C THR A 95 -11.02 3.73 -8.37
N ASN A 96 -11.38 4.51 -9.38
CA ASN A 96 -12.55 5.39 -9.36
C ASN A 96 -13.57 4.89 -10.38
N ILE A 97 -14.83 4.87 -9.96
CA ILE A 97 -15.94 4.49 -10.82
C ILE A 97 -16.80 5.70 -10.98
N ILE A 98 -16.82 6.17 -12.21
CA ILE A 98 -17.58 7.32 -12.65
C ILE A 98 -18.72 6.75 -13.48
N ASP A 99 -19.94 6.84 -12.98
CA ASP A 99 -21.11 6.59 -13.80
C ASP A 99 -21.40 7.86 -14.61
N ASP A 100 -20.93 7.85 -15.85
CA ASP A 100 -21.20 8.90 -16.84
C ASP A 100 -22.48 8.60 -17.64
N SER A 101 -23.16 7.48 -17.35
CA SER A 101 -24.56 7.35 -17.71
C SER A 101 -25.33 8.30 -16.81
N CYS A 102 -26.28 9.04 -17.37
CA CYS A 102 -27.06 10.01 -16.58
C CYS A 102 -28.02 9.32 -15.57
N ASP A 103 -27.80 8.04 -15.27
CA ASP A 103 -28.50 7.27 -14.27
C ASP A 103 -27.66 7.35 -12.98
N LYS A 104 -28.30 7.78 -11.88
CA LYS A 104 -27.61 7.90 -10.59
C LYS A 104 -27.32 6.49 -10.06
N PHE A 105 -26.16 6.30 -9.45
CA PHE A 105 -25.88 5.13 -8.61
C PHE A 105 -27.09 4.82 -7.70
N PRO A 106 -27.61 3.58 -7.73
CA PRO A 106 -28.70 3.17 -6.85
C PRO A 106 -28.43 3.53 -5.39
N GLN A 107 -29.43 4.08 -4.72
CA GLN A 107 -29.29 4.44 -3.31
C GLN A 107 -29.23 3.18 -2.44
N GLY A 108 -28.20 3.05 -1.62
CA GLY A 108 -28.08 1.97 -0.63
C GLY A 108 -26.64 1.55 -0.38
N SER A 109 -26.47 0.42 0.29
CA SER A 109 -25.15 -0.10 0.66
C SER A 109 -24.46 -0.75 -0.52
N TYR A 110 -23.16 -0.48 -0.63
CA TYR A 110 -22.27 -1.13 -1.59
C TYR A 110 -21.30 -2.06 -0.85
N SER A 111 -20.71 -2.99 -1.55
CA SER A 111 -19.55 -3.76 -1.08
C SER A 111 -18.52 -3.85 -2.19
N ALA A 112 -17.24 -3.85 -1.81
CA ALA A 112 -16.14 -4.04 -2.74
C ALA A 112 -15.31 -5.24 -2.30
N SER A 113 -14.89 -6.05 -3.26
CA SER A 113 -13.84 -7.05 -3.08
C SER A 113 -12.69 -6.75 -4.00
N VAL A 114 -11.47 -6.93 -3.48
CA VAL A 114 -10.24 -6.76 -4.22
C VAL A 114 -9.49 -8.09 -4.20
N THR A 115 -9.13 -8.57 -5.38
CA THR A 115 -8.32 -9.78 -5.57
C THR A 115 -7.04 -9.39 -6.28
N LEU A 116 -5.90 -9.67 -5.66
CA LEU A 116 -4.62 -9.36 -6.29
C LEU A 116 -4.22 -10.46 -7.26
N LEU A 117 -3.70 -10.06 -8.42
CA LEU A 117 -3.33 -10.97 -9.50
C LEU A 117 -1.87 -10.79 -9.87
N ASN A 118 -1.20 -11.88 -10.22
CA ASN A 118 0.15 -11.86 -10.78
C ASN A 118 0.16 -11.46 -12.26
N SER A 119 1.35 -11.49 -12.87
CA SER A 119 1.56 -11.16 -14.31
C SER A 119 0.79 -12.06 -15.28
N ASN A 120 0.34 -13.24 -14.85
CA ASN A 120 -0.45 -14.20 -15.62
C ASN A 120 -1.96 -14.09 -15.33
N ASN A 121 -2.41 -13.07 -14.60
CA ASN A 121 -3.79 -12.89 -14.13
C ASN A 121 -4.31 -14.04 -13.24
N ILE A 122 -3.40 -14.72 -12.53
CA ILE A 122 -3.78 -15.72 -11.53
C ILE A 122 -3.86 -15.02 -10.18
N ALA A 123 -4.93 -15.30 -9.42
CA ALA A 123 -5.10 -14.79 -8.07
C ALA A 123 -3.93 -15.19 -7.17
N MET A 124 -3.42 -14.23 -6.41
CA MET A 124 -2.33 -14.40 -5.44
C MET A 124 -2.83 -14.37 -4.00
N THR A 125 -4.05 -13.89 -3.81
CA THR A 125 -4.72 -13.85 -2.52
C THR A 125 -6.04 -14.59 -2.65
N GLU A 126 -6.55 -15.10 -1.54
CA GLU A 126 -8.00 -15.23 -1.43
C GLU A 126 -8.64 -13.84 -1.64
N SER A 127 -9.86 -13.79 -2.19
CA SER A 127 -10.48 -12.49 -2.48
C SER A 127 -10.81 -11.76 -1.18
N ALA A 128 -10.08 -10.69 -0.88
CA ALA A 128 -10.34 -9.86 0.30
C ALA A 128 -11.59 -9.02 0.04
N THR A 129 -12.58 -9.13 0.92
CA THR A 129 -13.87 -8.46 0.75
C THR A 129 -14.14 -7.57 1.95
N THR A 130 -14.39 -6.29 1.72
CA THR A 130 -14.84 -5.36 2.76
C THR A 130 -16.19 -4.76 2.38
N ILE A 131 -17.10 -4.73 3.34
CA ILE A 131 -18.41 -4.10 3.18
C ILE A 131 -18.28 -2.64 3.63
N GLY A 132 -18.16 -1.72 2.67
CA GLY A 132 -18.21 -0.29 2.94
C GLY A 132 -19.64 0.23 2.87
N LEU A 133 -20.18 0.78 3.95
CA LEU A 133 -21.46 1.49 3.89
C LEU A 133 -21.30 2.82 3.17
N VAL A 134 -21.40 2.80 1.84
CA VAL A 134 -21.49 4.00 1.02
C VAL A 134 -22.91 4.54 1.13
N SER A 135 -23.13 5.56 1.97
CA SER A 135 -24.34 6.36 1.82
C SER A 135 -24.10 7.36 0.69
N VAL A 136 -24.88 7.26 -0.38
CA VAL A 136 -24.81 8.15 -1.57
C VAL A 136 -25.23 9.61 -1.24
N SER A 137 -25.43 9.94 0.04
CA SER A 137 -25.64 11.31 0.53
C SER A 137 -24.35 12.12 0.70
N GLN A 138 -23.18 11.46 0.63
CA GLN A 138 -21.88 12.10 0.77
C GLN A 138 -21.29 12.40 -0.62
N ASN A 139 -20.63 13.56 -0.75
CA ASN A 139 -19.83 13.87 -1.94
C ASN A 139 -18.63 12.92 -1.99
N ASN A 140 -18.58 12.06 -3.01
CA ASN A 140 -17.46 11.14 -3.29
C ASN A 140 -17.21 10.06 -2.20
N PRO A 141 -18.13 9.10 -2.01
CA PRO A 141 -17.93 8.02 -1.07
C PRO A 141 -16.74 7.13 -1.44
N ALA A 142 -15.97 6.73 -0.43
CA ALA A 142 -14.88 5.75 -0.57
C ALA A 142 -15.24 4.44 0.14
N ILE A 143 -14.94 3.31 -0.50
CA ILE A 143 -14.87 1.99 0.11
C ILE A 143 -13.40 1.65 0.27
N GLU A 144 -12.97 1.39 1.50
CA GLU A 144 -11.60 1.02 1.79
C GLU A 144 -11.55 -0.48 2.11
N VAL A 145 -10.68 -1.19 1.41
CA VAL A 145 -10.51 -2.65 1.50
C VAL A 145 -9.11 -2.93 2.02
N ASP A 146 -9.00 -3.50 3.22
CA ASP A 146 -7.71 -3.98 3.71
C ASP A 146 -7.50 -5.43 3.28
N ILE A 147 -6.34 -5.72 2.71
CA ILE A 147 -5.93 -7.05 2.26
C ILE A 147 -4.89 -7.56 3.26
N PRO A 148 -5.28 -8.43 4.21
CA PRO A 148 -4.36 -8.92 5.23
C PRO A 148 -3.25 -9.73 4.56
N LEU A 149 -2.05 -9.63 5.12
CA LEU A 149 -0.87 -10.26 4.55
C LEU A 149 -0.99 -11.79 4.53
N GLU A 150 -1.66 -12.33 5.53
CA GLU A 150 -1.95 -13.75 5.71
C GLU A 150 -2.86 -14.31 4.60
N SER A 151 -3.52 -13.44 3.81
CA SER A 151 -4.37 -13.88 2.70
C SER A 151 -3.59 -14.25 1.43
N PHE A 152 -2.29 -13.96 1.38
CA PHE A 152 -1.46 -14.28 0.22
C PHE A 152 -1.03 -15.74 0.20
N ASP A 153 -1.11 -16.35 -0.98
CA ASP A 153 -0.54 -17.66 -1.25
C ASP A 153 0.97 -17.63 -1.00
N GLY A 154 1.43 -18.49 -0.09
CA GLY A 154 2.85 -18.57 0.26
C GLY A 154 3.29 -17.60 1.35
N TYR A 155 2.37 -16.91 2.03
CA TYR A 155 2.65 -16.03 3.19
C TYR A 155 3.70 -16.60 4.15
N GLU A 156 3.56 -17.87 4.55
CA GLU A 156 4.46 -18.54 5.50
C GLU A 156 5.92 -18.63 5.04
N THR A 157 6.17 -18.47 3.74
CA THR A 157 7.51 -18.52 3.13
C THR A 157 7.99 -17.16 2.66
N MET A 158 7.17 -16.12 2.82
CA MET A 158 7.56 -14.76 2.46
C MET A 158 8.56 -14.23 3.47
N THR A 159 9.52 -13.48 2.93
CA THR A 159 10.51 -12.76 3.73
C THR A 159 10.60 -11.32 3.27
N GLY A 160 11.17 -10.49 4.14
CA GLY A 160 11.52 -9.14 3.78
C GLY A 160 12.80 -8.67 4.45
N THR A 161 13.07 -7.39 4.23
CA THR A 161 14.23 -6.70 4.78
C THR A 161 13.82 -5.84 5.97
N TYR A 162 14.37 -6.08 7.16
CA TYR A 162 14.16 -5.23 8.31
C TYR A 162 15.29 -4.20 8.45
N ARG A 163 14.95 -2.91 8.33
CA ARG A 163 15.91 -1.80 8.45
C ARG A 163 15.68 -1.01 9.72
N PHE A 164 16.74 -0.71 10.45
CA PHE A 164 16.60 0.10 11.66
C PHE A 164 17.85 0.87 12.06
N ASN A 165 17.63 1.97 12.79
CA ASN A 165 18.66 2.78 13.42
C ASN A 165 18.55 2.62 14.95
N PRO A 166 19.50 1.95 15.60
CA PRO A 166 19.54 1.93 17.04
C PRO A 166 20.14 3.25 17.57
N THR A 167 19.50 3.78 18.61
CA THR A 167 20.05 4.81 19.48
C THR A 167 20.10 4.26 20.90
N PHE A 168 20.94 4.85 21.74
CA PHE A 168 21.24 4.39 23.09
C PHE A 168 21.07 5.57 24.04
N ASP A 169 19.93 5.61 24.73
CA ASP A 169 19.42 6.79 25.45
C ASP A 169 19.51 8.07 24.59
N GLY A 170 19.05 7.96 23.34
CA GLY A 170 19.02 9.03 22.34
C GLY A 170 20.37 9.39 21.70
N SER A 171 21.44 8.64 21.99
CA SER A 171 22.78 8.83 21.41
C SER A 171 23.12 7.73 20.40
N ASN A 172 23.97 8.02 19.42
CA ASN A 172 24.46 6.97 18.52
C ASN A 172 25.56 6.11 19.18
N CYS A 173 26.04 5.05 18.51
CA CYS A 173 26.95 4.07 19.10
C CYS A 173 28.16 4.70 19.82
N ALA A 174 28.85 5.62 19.15
CA ALA A 174 30.08 6.24 19.65
C ALA A 174 29.84 7.32 20.72
N GLN A 175 28.63 7.89 20.78
CA GLN A 175 28.26 8.98 21.69
C GLN A 175 27.52 8.49 22.94
N ALA A 176 27.06 7.24 22.95
CA ALA A 176 26.47 6.60 24.11
C ALA A 176 27.43 6.64 25.32
N ASP A 177 26.87 6.60 26.52
CA ASP A 177 27.65 6.54 27.77
C ASP A 177 27.26 5.28 28.58
N PRO A 178 28.12 4.24 28.62
CA PRO A 178 29.40 4.15 27.91
C PRO A 178 29.22 3.95 26.39
N PRO A 179 30.26 4.23 25.57
CA PRO A 179 30.21 3.97 24.14
C PRO A 179 29.93 2.49 23.84
N VAL A 180 29.08 2.25 22.83
CA VAL A 180 28.71 0.90 22.39
C VAL A 180 29.69 0.44 21.32
N ASP A 181 30.42 -0.64 21.61
CA ASP A 181 31.39 -1.25 20.69
C ASP A 181 30.72 -2.31 19.80
N SER A 182 29.80 -3.09 20.37
CA SER A 182 29.11 -4.17 19.65
C SER A 182 27.65 -4.28 20.01
N LEU A 183 26.85 -4.79 19.07
CA LEU A 183 25.43 -5.06 19.23
C LEU A 183 25.17 -6.55 18.93
N ASP A 184 24.44 -7.20 19.83
CA ASP A 184 23.87 -8.53 19.65
C ASP A 184 22.37 -8.35 19.37
N ILE A 185 21.92 -8.92 18.25
CA ILE A 185 20.55 -8.78 17.75
C ILE A 185 19.93 -10.17 17.67
N GLY A 186 18.78 -10.33 18.33
CA GLY A 186 17.97 -11.54 18.28
C GLY A 186 16.58 -11.29 17.70
N PHE A 187 16.10 -12.19 16.84
CA PHE A 187 14.72 -12.18 16.37
C PHE A 187 13.97 -13.37 16.93
N TYR A 188 12.70 -13.16 17.31
CA TYR A 188 11.82 -14.21 17.78
C TYR A 188 10.48 -14.14 17.04
N LYS A 189 9.95 -15.30 16.64
CA LYS A 189 8.60 -15.46 16.11
C LYS A 189 7.82 -16.39 17.03
N ASP A 190 6.70 -15.93 17.56
CA ASP A 190 5.89 -16.69 18.54
C ASP A 190 6.70 -17.18 19.76
N GLY A 191 7.70 -16.39 20.18
CA GLY A 191 8.62 -16.73 21.27
C GLY A 191 9.73 -17.72 20.92
N VAL A 192 9.82 -18.18 19.66
CA VAL A 192 10.89 -19.05 19.17
C VAL A 192 12.01 -18.20 18.58
N PHE A 193 13.24 -18.40 19.07
CA PHE A 193 14.43 -17.71 18.59
C PHE A 193 14.81 -18.13 17.16
N LEU A 194 15.10 -17.15 16.30
CA LEU A 194 15.51 -17.32 14.91
C LEU A 194 17.02 -17.14 14.78
N GLU A 195 17.78 -18.19 15.12
CA GLU A 195 19.25 -18.15 15.19
C GLU A 195 19.92 -17.67 13.88
N GLU A 196 19.36 -18.04 12.72
CA GLU A 196 19.90 -17.70 11.40
C GLU A 196 19.85 -16.18 11.09
N LEU A 197 19.01 -15.43 11.77
CA LEU A 197 18.85 -13.97 11.60
C LEU A 197 19.59 -13.16 12.65
N SER A 198 20.14 -13.84 13.66
CA SER A 198 20.86 -13.18 14.73
C SER A 198 22.22 -12.69 14.26
N SER A 199 22.62 -11.50 14.71
CA SER A 199 23.89 -10.90 14.32
C SER A 199 24.58 -10.36 15.56
N VAL A 200 25.87 -10.71 15.69
CA VAL A 200 26.78 -10.13 16.66
C VAL A 200 27.86 -9.42 15.88
N GLY A 201 27.96 -8.10 16.05
CA GLY A 201 28.87 -7.31 15.25
C GLY A 201 29.22 -5.98 15.88
N GLN A 202 30.11 -5.24 15.20
CA GLN A 202 30.37 -3.85 15.55
C GLN A 202 29.07 -3.05 15.51
N CYS A 203 28.91 -2.15 16.47
CA CYS A 203 27.80 -1.22 16.47
C CYS A 203 27.86 -0.33 15.22
N SER A 204 26.71 -0.16 14.58
CA SER A 204 26.49 0.71 13.42
C SER A 204 25.30 1.60 13.72
N ASP A 205 25.27 2.81 13.17
CA ASP A 205 24.13 3.71 13.31
C ASP A 205 22.92 3.25 12.46
N GLU A 206 23.13 2.29 11.55
CA GLU A 206 22.11 1.71 10.67
C GLU A 206 22.37 0.21 10.46
N PHE A 207 21.30 -0.59 10.48
CA PHE A 207 21.29 -2.03 10.21
C PHE A 207 20.25 -2.39 9.16
N ASP A 208 20.61 -3.36 8.30
CA ASP A 208 19.72 -3.97 7.31
C ASP A 208 19.85 -5.50 7.46
N ILE A 209 18.77 -6.14 7.91
CA ILE A 209 18.68 -7.60 8.05
C ILE A 209 17.73 -8.12 6.99
N SER A 210 18.26 -8.86 6.02
CA SER A 210 17.48 -9.45 4.93
C SER A 210 16.95 -10.85 5.29
N GLU A 211 15.98 -11.33 4.51
CA GLU A 211 15.37 -12.66 4.67
C GLU A 211 14.64 -12.88 6.01
N VAL A 212 14.20 -11.79 6.65
CA VAL A 212 13.43 -11.86 7.89
C VAL A 212 12.00 -12.32 7.56
N PRO A 213 11.44 -13.32 8.27
CA PRO A 213 10.06 -13.73 8.09
C PRO A 213 9.11 -12.56 8.22
N VAL A 214 8.10 -12.51 7.36
CA VAL A 214 7.07 -11.47 7.44
C VAL A 214 6.14 -11.67 8.64
N GLY A 215 5.47 -10.59 9.04
CA GLY A 215 4.48 -10.57 10.10
C GLY A 215 5.00 -9.93 11.40
N ASP A 216 4.38 -10.31 12.51
CA ASP A 216 4.76 -9.82 13.84
C ASP A 216 5.95 -10.63 14.40
N LEU A 217 6.99 -9.92 14.84
CA LEU A 217 8.17 -10.50 15.49
C LEU A 217 8.52 -9.74 16.77
N THR A 218 9.37 -10.34 17.58
CA THR A 218 10.06 -9.68 18.67
C THR A 218 11.53 -9.51 18.31
N LEU A 219 12.01 -8.28 18.39
CA LEU A 219 13.42 -7.91 18.28
C LEU A 219 14.00 -7.76 19.68
N GLU A 220 15.08 -8.47 19.96
CA GLU A 220 15.93 -8.26 21.13
C GLU A 220 17.23 -7.60 20.69
N MET A 221 17.65 -6.58 21.42
CA MET A 221 18.93 -5.91 21.23
C MET A 221 19.69 -5.89 22.55
N ILE A 222 20.95 -6.32 22.53
CA ILE A 222 21.88 -6.25 23.65
C ILE A 222 23.15 -5.54 23.17
N ALA A 223 23.37 -4.33 23.64
CA ALA A 223 24.52 -3.52 23.30
C ALA A 223 25.61 -3.67 24.37
N MET A 224 26.85 -3.87 23.93
CA MET A 224 28.01 -4.06 24.80
C MET A 224 29.05 -2.97 24.58
N ASP A 225 29.72 -2.59 25.66
CA ASP A 225 30.87 -1.69 25.61
C ASP A 225 32.17 -2.44 25.26
N ALA A 226 33.31 -1.73 25.29
CA ALA A 226 34.63 -2.29 25.03
C ALA A 226 35.08 -3.39 26.02
N THR A 227 34.36 -3.59 27.14
CA THR A 227 34.66 -4.56 28.19
C THR A 227 33.76 -5.80 28.15
N PRO A 228 33.32 -6.18 26.94
CA PRO A 228 32.11 -6.99 26.66
C PRO A 228 31.02 -7.01 27.74
N THR A 229 30.73 -5.86 28.35
CA THR A 229 29.67 -5.76 29.35
C THR A 229 28.42 -5.25 28.68
N ALA A 230 27.29 -5.94 28.86
CA ALA A 230 26.00 -5.45 28.38
C ALA A 230 25.63 -4.16 29.13
N VAL A 231 25.45 -3.09 28.37
CA VAL A 231 25.23 -1.72 28.88
C VAL A 231 23.88 -1.15 28.46
N PHE A 232 23.35 -1.60 27.32
CA PHE A 232 21.99 -1.29 26.88
C PHE A 232 21.28 -2.57 26.45
N CYS A 233 19.98 -2.63 26.71
CA CYS A 233 19.15 -3.74 26.27
C CYS A 233 17.72 -3.28 26.03
N GLY A 234 17.07 -3.92 25.06
CA GLY A 234 15.68 -3.63 24.74
C GLY A 234 15.03 -4.77 24.00
N THR A 235 13.73 -4.89 24.21
CA THR A 235 12.88 -5.84 23.50
C THR A 235 11.74 -5.07 22.86
N TYR A 236 11.54 -5.27 21.56
CA TYR A 236 10.61 -4.50 20.74
C TYR A 236 9.69 -5.44 19.99
N ASN A 237 8.39 -5.16 20.02
CA ASN A 237 7.46 -5.78 19.08
C ASN A 237 7.59 -5.03 17.77
N ILE A 238 7.94 -5.76 16.71
CA ILE A 238 8.20 -5.23 15.38
C ILE A 238 7.28 -5.92 14.38
N LYS A 239 7.00 -5.25 13.26
CA LYS A 239 6.30 -5.82 12.13
C LYS A 239 7.20 -5.77 10.90
N VAL A 240 7.37 -6.90 10.24
CA VAL A 240 8.20 -7.02 9.04
C VAL A 240 7.30 -7.24 7.83
N GLY A 241 7.40 -6.30 6.89
CA GLY A 241 6.76 -6.38 5.59
C GLY A 241 7.51 -7.31 4.63
N ALA A 242 6.87 -7.71 3.55
CA ALA A 242 7.50 -8.51 2.51
C ALA A 242 8.42 -7.68 1.62
N GLY A 243 9.39 -8.33 1.00
CA GLY A 243 10.27 -7.70 0.02
C GLY A 243 11.31 -6.76 0.62
N VAL A 244 11.86 -5.88 -0.21
CA VAL A 244 13.11 -5.14 0.10
C VAL A 244 12.90 -3.64 0.32
N THR A 245 11.70 -3.14 0.08
CA THR A 245 11.33 -1.73 0.19
C THR A 245 10.64 -1.39 1.50
N ASN A 246 11.15 -1.94 2.60
CA ASN A 246 10.65 -1.65 3.94
C ASN A 246 11.19 -0.30 4.48
N PRO A 247 10.41 0.37 5.35
CA PRO A 247 10.85 1.59 6.04
C PRO A 247 12.03 1.32 6.98
N VAL A 248 12.69 2.39 7.40
CA VAL A 248 13.69 2.35 8.46
C VAL A 248 13.00 2.68 9.78
N PHE A 249 13.22 1.84 10.80
CA PHE A 249 12.67 2.02 12.14
C PHE A 249 13.74 2.58 13.09
N ASP A 250 13.38 3.55 13.92
CA ASP A 250 14.27 4.03 14.97
C ASP A 250 13.95 3.29 16.28
N HIS A 251 14.97 2.71 16.92
CA HIS A 251 14.84 2.08 18.25
C HIS A 251 15.74 2.76 19.25
N ASP A 252 15.18 3.28 20.33
CA ASP A 252 15.96 3.84 21.44
C ASP A 252 16.12 2.80 22.56
N VAL A 253 17.33 2.24 22.65
CA VAL A 253 17.72 1.19 23.58
C VAL A 253 18.18 1.80 24.89
N THR A 254 17.50 1.45 25.97
CA THR A 254 17.76 2.05 27.29
C THR A 254 18.75 1.25 28.13
N ALA A 255 19.47 1.91 29.04
CA ALA A 255 20.51 1.30 29.87
C ALA A 255 20.01 0.38 31.01
N PHE A 256 18.71 0.13 31.15
CA PHE A 256 18.15 -0.45 32.38
C PHE A 256 18.10 -1.98 32.38
N GLY A 257 18.93 -2.59 33.24
CA GLY A 257 18.64 -3.89 33.84
C GLY A 257 18.82 -5.10 32.93
N CYS A 258 19.90 -5.12 32.13
CA CYS A 258 20.22 -6.22 31.23
C CYS A 258 20.50 -7.52 32.00
N SER A 259 19.46 -8.30 32.25
CA SER A 259 19.60 -9.68 32.68
C SER A 259 19.82 -10.54 31.45
N VAL A 260 21.07 -10.85 31.15
CA VAL A 260 21.42 -11.81 30.09
C VAL A 260 20.98 -13.21 30.56
N ASN A 261 19.74 -13.58 30.28
CA ASN A 261 19.27 -14.95 30.48
C ASN A 261 19.78 -15.77 29.29
N LYS A 262 21.00 -16.29 29.40
CA LYS A 262 21.48 -17.37 28.51
C LYS A 262 20.87 -18.70 28.91
#